data_AF-A0AA42E956-F1
#
_entry.id   AF-A0AA42E956-F1
#
_cell.length_a   1.000
_cell.length_b   1.000
_cell.length_c   1.000
_cell.angle_alpha   90.00
_cell.angle_beta   90.00
_cell.angle_gamma   90.00
#
_symmetry.space_group_name_H-M   'P 1'
#
loop_
_entity.id
_entity.type
_entity.pdbx_description
1 polymer ?
#
loop_
_entity_poly.entity_id
_entity_poly.type
_entity_poly.pdbx_seq_one_letter_code
_entity_poly.pdbx_strand_id
1 'polypeptide(L)'
;MVQSDLLGGLNTTIVVPLIPADEAPLPAGRLNPVFDLSGRRHVMMTQFLAAVPIAILKRRIETLAGRADEITGALDMLFHGF
;
A
#
# COMPACT_ATOMS: atom_id res chain seq x y z
N MET A 1 0.99 -5.61 2.27
CA MET A 1 2.08 -5.09 3.12
C MET A 1 3.20 -4.66 2.20
N VAL A 2 3.99 -3.67 2.58
CA VAL A 2 5.11 -3.14 1.77
C VAL A 2 6.48 -3.37 2.42
N GLN A 3 6.50 -4.04 3.57
CA GLN A 3 7.72 -4.41 4.28
C GLN A 3 8.43 -5.57 3.57
N SER A 4 9.77 -5.52 3.55
CA SER A 4 10.61 -6.61 3.04
C SER A 4 10.41 -7.91 3.81
N ASP A 5 10.38 -9.05 3.10
CA ASP A 5 10.28 -10.39 3.69
C ASP A 5 11.48 -10.74 4.57
N LEU A 6 12.65 -10.09 4.37
CA LEU A 6 13.82 -10.24 5.24
C LEU A 6 13.54 -9.79 6.68
N LEU A 7 12.51 -8.95 6.88
CA LEU A 7 12.08 -8.45 8.19
C LEU A 7 10.88 -9.23 8.75
N GLY A 8 10.58 -10.42 8.22
CA GLY A 8 9.42 -11.23 8.61
C GLY A 8 9.42 -11.73 10.07
N GLY A 9 10.55 -11.65 10.77
CA GLY A 9 10.65 -12.00 12.20
C GLY A 9 10.10 -10.94 13.17
N LEU A 10 9.74 -9.75 12.68
CA LEU A 10 9.18 -8.68 13.51
C LEU A 10 7.69 -8.97 13.85
N ASN A 11 7.22 -8.48 14.99
CA ASN A 11 5.81 -8.55 15.38
C ASN A 11 4.95 -7.40 14.80
N THR A 12 5.58 -6.50 14.06
CA THR A 12 4.97 -5.39 13.34
C THR A 12 5.29 -5.48 11.84
N THR A 13 4.44 -4.85 11.03
CA THR A 13 4.67 -4.70 9.60
C THR A 13 4.28 -3.31 9.13
N ILE A 14 4.98 -2.82 8.10
CA ILE A 14 4.58 -1.63 7.37
C ILE A 14 3.42 -1.93 6.41
N VAL A 15 2.36 -1.14 6.53
CA VAL A 15 1.18 -1.18 5.66
C VAL A 15 0.93 0.19 5.04
N VAL A 16 0.27 0.16 3.87
CA VAL A 16 -0.32 1.33 3.23
C VAL A 16 -1.79 1.00 3.00
N PRO A 17 -2.73 1.85 3.42
CA PRO A 17 -4.16 1.56 3.24
C PRO A 17 -4.56 1.69 1.77
N LEU A 18 -5.43 0.78 1.35
CA LEU A 18 -6.16 0.85 0.09
C LEU A 18 -7.58 1.31 0.40
N ILE A 19 -7.99 2.44 -0.15
CA ILE A 19 -9.33 3.01 0.03
C ILE A 19 -10.10 2.83 -1.28
N PRO A 20 -11.36 2.38 -1.27
CA PRO A 20 -12.18 2.35 -2.47
C PRO A 20 -12.17 3.72 -3.18
N ALA A 21 -12.05 3.73 -4.50
CA ALA A 21 -11.84 4.98 -5.25
C ALA A 21 -13.02 5.96 -5.16
N ASP A 22 -14.22 5.46 -4.85
CA ASP A 22 -15.43 6.23 -4.57
C ASP A 22 -15.46 6.86 -3.16
N GLU A 23 -14.60 6.39 -2.26
CA GLU A 23 -14.47 6.85 -0.87
C GLU A 23 -13.14 7.59 -0.61
N ALA A 24 -12.20 7.51 -1.55
CA ALA A 24 -10.87 8.08 -1.43
C ALA A 24 -10.85 9.59 -1.77
N PRO A 25 -10.00 10.38 -1.11
CA PRO A 25 -9.60 11.69 -1.62
C PRO A 25 -9.03 11.60 -3.04
N LEU A 26 -9.00 12.73 -3.75
CA LEU A 26 -8.42 12.79 -5.09
C LEU A 26 -6.96 12.29 -5.06
N PRO A 27 -6.60 11.25 -5.87
CA PRO A 27 -5.25 10.71 -5.88
C PRO A 27 -4.22 11.75 -6.33
N ALA A 28 -3.13 11.88 -5.58
CA ALA A 28 -2.03 12.79 -5.90
C ALA A 28 -1.02 12.14 -6.86
N GLY A 29 -1.36 12.03 -8.13
CA GLY A 29 -0.45 11.55 -9.18
C GLY A 29 0.27 10.24 -8.82
N ARG A 30 1.61 10.23 -8.95
CA ARG A 30 2.46 9.07 -8.63
C ARG A 30 2.48 8.69 -7.15
N LEU A 31 2.10 9.60 -6.24
CA LEU A 31 2.05 9.29 -4.81
C LEU A 31 0.94 8.28 -4.49
N ASN A 32 -0.20 8.34 -5.20
CA ASN A 32 -1.38 7.52 -4.88
C ASN A 32 -1.80 6.66 -6.08
N PRO A 33 -1.07 5.55 -6.36
CA PRO A 33 -1.42 4.65 -7.45
C PRO A 33 -2.80 4.03 -7.25
N VAL A 34 -3.46 3.73 -8.37
CA VAL A 34 -4.80 3.13 -8.39
C VAL A 34 -4.70 1.69 -8.87
N PHE A 35 -5.27 0.78 -8.10
CA PHE A 35 -5.29 -0.66 -8.37
C PHE A 35 -6.72 -1.11 -8.66
N ASP A 36 -6.87 -2.02 -9.61
CA ASP A 36 -8.10 -2.80 -9.76
C ASP A 36 -7.94 -4.08 -8.93
N LEU A 37 -8.83 -4.26 -7.95
CA LEU A 37 -8.89 -5.45 -7.11
C LEU A 37 -10.28 -6.06 -7.26
N SER A 38 -10.35 -7.24 -7.88
CA SER A 38 -11.61 -7.96 -8.11
C SER A 38 -12.69 -7.10 -8.79
N GLY A 39 -12.32 -6.25 -9.76
CA GLY A 39 -13.25 -5.39 -10.50
C GLY A 39 -13.63 -4.10 -9.78
N ARG A 40 -13.05 -3.81 -8.61
CA ARG A 40 -13.25 -2.54 -7.89
C ARG A 40 -11.93 -1.77 -7.79
N ARG A 41 -11.97 -0.51 -8.19
CA ARG A 41 -10.82 0.40 -8.09
C ARG A 41 -10.58 0.82 -6.64
N HIS A 42 -9.33 0.74 -6.22
CA HIS A 42 -8.85 1.19 -4.93
C HIS A 42 -7.64 2.10 -5.10
N VAL A 43 -7.59 3.15 -4.29
CA VAL A 43 -6.49 4.11 -4.24
C VAL A 43 -5.57 3.71 -3.10
N MET A 44 -4.28 3.56 -3.38
CA MET A 44 -3.27 3.45 -2.35
C MET A 44 -2.96 4.83 -1.79
N MET A 45 -3.19 5.02 -0.49
CA MET A 45 -2.94 6.30 0.19
C MET A 45 -1.57 6.26 0.85
N THR A 46 -0.53 6.47 0.05
CA THR A 46 0.87 6.26 0.46
C THR A 46 1.29 7.11 1.64
N GLN A 47 0.77 8.33 1.75
CA GLN A 47 0.99 9.22 2.90
C GLN A 47 0.34 8.74 4.21
N PHE A 48 -0.50 7.71 4.18
CA PHE A 48 -1.05 7.04 5.36
C PHE A 48 -0.28 5.76 5.73
N LEU A 49 0.95 5.62 5.24
CA LEU A 49 1.86 4.55 5.62
C LEU A 49 2.03 4.48 7.14
N ALA A 50 1.91 3.28 7.71
CA ALA A 50 2.00 3.06 9.14
C ALA A 50 2.63 1.71 9.48
N ALA A 51 3.29 1.65 10.63
CA ALA A 51 3.64 0.38 11.28
C ALA A 51 2.43 -0.11 12.10
N VAL A 52 2.01 -1.35 11.89
CA VAL A 52 0.93 -1.97 12.65
C VAL A 52 1.34 -3.32 13.23
N PRO A 53 0.81 -3.74 14.39
CA PRO A 53 1.01 -5.09 14.89
C PRO A 53 0.44 -6.13 13.93
N ILE A 54 1.16 -7.22 13.66
CA ILE A 54 0.68 -8.30 12.77
C ILE A 54 -0.65 -8.88 13.28
N ALA A 55 -0.86 -8.89 14.61
CA ALA A 55 -2.07 -9.39 15.25
C ALA A 55 -3.37 -8.68 14.84
N ILE A 56 -3.31 -7.46 14.30
CA ILE A 56 -4.51 -6.75 13.82
C ILE A 56 -4.83 -7.07 12.36
N LEU A 57 -3.91 -7.71 11.63
CA LEU A 57 -4.13 -8.07 10.24
C LEU A 57 -5.13 -9.21 10.16
N LYS A 58 -6.11 -9.02 9.28
CA LYS A 58 -7.10 -10.05 8.95
C LYS A 58 -6.57 -10.98 7.87
N ARG A 59 -7.43 -11.90 7.42
CA ARG A 59 -7.16 -12.80 6.30
C ARG A 59 -6.70 -12.02 5.06
N ARG A 60 -5.59 -12.44 4.47
CA ARG A 60 -5.12 -11.97 3.16
C ARG A 60 -6.16 -12.29 2.09
N ILE A 61 -6.51 -11.30 1.27
CA ILE A 61 -7.46 -11.44 0.17
C ILE A 61 -6.71 -11.68 -1.15
N GLU A 62 -5.71 -10.85 -1.44
CA GLU A 62 -4.94 -10.88 -2.70
C GLU A 62 -3.49 -10.40 -2.47
N THR A 63 -2.63 -10.50 -3.49
CA THR A 63 -1.30 -9.86 -3.54
C THR A 63 -1.18 -8.91 -4.72
N LEU A 64 -0.50 -7.79 -4.49
CA LEU A 64 -0.12 -6.81 -5.53
C LEU A 64 1.34 -6.97 -5.98
N ALA A 65 1.96 -8.14 -5.78
CA ALA A 65 3.38 -8.36 -6.13
C ALA A 65 3.71 -8.05 -7.60
N GLY A 66 2.78 -8.27 -8.53
CA GLY A 66 2.95 -7.90 -9.95
C GLY A 66 2.90 -6.39 -10.23
N ARG A 67 2.68 -5.56 -9.19
CA ARG A 67 2.64 -4.09 -9.25
C ARG A 67 3.72 -3.47 -8.35
N ALA A 68 4.78 -4.22 -8.06
CA ALA A 68 5.87 -3.80 -7.18
C ALA A 68 6.49 -2.46 -7.60
N ASP A 69 6.71 -2.25 -8.90
CA ASP A 69 7.32 -1.02 -9.41
C ASP A 69 6.48 0.23 -9.10
N GLU A 70 5.16 0.14 -9.20
CA GLU A 70 4.26 1.27 -8.86
C GLU A 70 4.21 1.53 -7.36
N ILE A 71 4.27 0.47 -6.55
CA ILE A 71 4.30 0.59 -5.08
C ILE A 71 5.61 1.23 -4.64
N THR A 72 6.75 0.74 -5.15
CA THR A 72 8.08 1.29 -4.86
C THR A 72 8.16 2.74 -5.34
N GLY A 73 7.70 3.04 -6.56
CA GLY A 73 7.70 4.40 -7.08
C GLY A 73 6.85 5.38 -6.26
N ALA A 74 5.75 4.91 -5.66
CA ALA A 74 4.96 5.73 -4.74
C ALA A 74 5.67 5.96 -3.39
N LEU A 75 6.36 4.94 -2.86
CA LEU A 75 7.18 5.08 -1.64
C LEU A 75 8.38 5.99 -1.87
N ASP A 76 9.04 5.90 -3.03
CA ASP A 76 10.09 6.81 -3.44
C ASP A 76 9.58 8.24 -3.58
N MET A 77 8.38 8.43 -4.15
CA MET A 77 7.74 9.74 -4.18
C MET A 77 7.49 10.29 -2.76
N LEU A 78 7.06 9.44 -1.82
CA LEU A 78 6.82 9.85 -0.43
C LEU A 78 8.12 10.29 0.28
N PHE A 79 9.20 9.52 0.12
CA PHE A 79 10.44 9.74 0.88
C PHE A 79 11.46 10.64 0.17
N HIS A 80 11.45 10.64 -1.16
CA HIS A 80 12.50 11.24 -1.98
C HIS A 80 11.96 12.22 -3.03
N GLY A 81 10.67 12.16 -3.39
CA GLY A 81 9.98 13.15 -4.21
C GLY A 81 10.22 13.07 -5.72
N PHE A 82 10.72 11.94 -6.25
CA PHE A 82 10.99 11.75 -7.69
C PHE A 82 10.41 10.46 -8.27
#